data_AF-A0A8S2AU62-F1
#
_entry.id   AF-A0A8S2AU62-F1
#
_cell.length_a   1.000
_cell.length_b   1.000
_cell.length_c   1.000
_cell.angle_alpha   90.00
_cell.angle_beta   90.00
_cell.angle_gamma   90.00
#
_symmetry.space_group_name_H-M   'P 1'
#
loop_
_entity.id
_entity.type
_entity.pdbx_description
1 polymer ?
#
loop_
_entity_poly.entity_id
_entity_poly.type
_entity_poly.pdbx_seq_one_letter_code
_entity_poly.pdbx_strand_id
1 'polypeptide(L)'
;MPYESKRLQNGGLYVRVDMPGVPSDNFTVSVTNGRVKVTGEAPALSHDSAGRSYSGDVAILSTPVDLPVRKIKTIAKNGVIRLVIPPL
;
A
#
# COMPACT_ATOMS: atom_id res chain seq x y z
N MET A 1 6.66 -6.57 7.45
CA MET A 1 6.13 -6.69 6.08
C MET A 1 7.19 -6.20 5.11
N PRO A 2 7.64 -7.03 4.15
CA PRO A 2 8.57 -6.62 3.13
C PRO A 2 7.88 -5.60 2.20
N TYR A 3 8.58 -4.52 1.89
CA TYR A 3 8.16 -3.60 0.84
C TYR A 3 9.38 -3.16 0.03
N GLU A 4 9.13 -2.88 -1.24
CA GLU A 4 10.09 -2.32 -2.18
C GLU A 4 9.53 -1.02 -2.73
N SER A 5 10.38 -0.01 -2.88
CA SER A 5 10.03 1.23 -3.55
C SER A 5 11.01 1.54 -4.68
N LYS A 6 10.49 2.04 -5.79
CA LYS A 6 11.26 2.37 -6.99
C LYS A 6 10.71 3.65 -7.60
N ARG A 7 11.60 4.60 -7.89
CA ARG A 7 11.24 5.78 -8.69
C ARG A 7 11.07 5.39 -10.15
N LEU A 8 9.96 5.82 -10.75
CA LEU A 8 9.63 5.64 -12.15
C LEU A 8 10.30 6.76 -12.98
N GLN A 9 10.55 6.49 -14.25
CA GLN A 9 11.19 7.46 -15.16
C GLN A 9 10.36 8.74 -15.35
N ASN A 10 9.04 8.66 -15.18
CA ASN A 10 8.13 9.80 -15.24
C ASN A 10 8.11 10.62 -13.94
N GLY A 11 9.00 10.35 -12.98
CA GLY A 11 9.04 11.03 -11.68
C GLY A 11 8.04 10.47 -10.65
N GLY A 12 7.20 9.50 -11.01
CA GLY A 12 6.31 8.82 -10.08
C GLY A 12 7.05 7.85 -9.16
N LEU A 13 6.36 7.35 -8.13
CA LEU A 13 6.88 6.36 -7.21
C LEU A 13 6.05 5.07 -7.32
N TYR A 14 6.74 3.98 -7.60
CA TYR A 14 6.17 2.64 -7.55
C TYR A 14 6.54 1.98 -6.23
N VAL A 15 5.55 1.42 -5.54
CA VAL A 15 5.74 0.73 -4.27
C VAL A 15 5.09 -0.64 -4.37
N ARG A 16 5.79 -1.67 -3.93
CA ARG A 16 5.32 -3.05 -3.86
C ARG A 16 5.37 -3.50 -2.41
N VAL A 17 4.26 -3.98 -1.89
CA VAL A 17 4.14 -4.47 -0.53
C VAL A 17 3.69 -5.92 -0.57
N ASP A 18 4.46 -6.80 0.07
CA ASP A 18 4.12 -8.21 0.20
C ASP A 18 3.18 -8.37 1.41
N MET A 19 1.90 -8.59 1.13
CA MET A 19 0.82 -8.81 2.10
C MET A 19 0.12 -10.14 1.81
N PRO A 20 0.79 -11.28 2.09
CA PRO A 20 0.23 -12.60 1.81
C PRO A 20 -1.05 -12.82 2.63
N GLY A 21 -2.08 -13.35 1.98
CA GLY A 21 -3.38 -13.62 2.59
C GLY A 21 -4.33 -12.42 2.65
N VAL A 22 -3.88 -11.21 2.30
CA VAL A 22 -4.77 -10.04 2.20
C VAL A 22 -5.53 -10.09 0.86
N PRO A 23 -6.88 -10.14 0.88
CA PRO A 23 -7.69 -10.03 -0.32
C PRO A 23 -7.56 -8.65 -0.97
N SER A 24 -7.79 -8.57 -2.28
CA SER A 24 -7.76 -7.30 -3.01
C SER A 24 -8.80 -6.28 -2.53
N ASP A 25 -9.84 -6.72 -1.84
CA ASP A 25 -10.90 -5.83 -1.37
C ASP A 25 -10.73 -5.45 0.12
N ASN A 26 -9.72 -6.02 0.78
CA ASN A 26 -9.49 -5.91 2.22
C ASN A 26 -8.21 -5.12 2.55
N PHE A 27 -7.93 -4.09 1.74
CA PHE A 27 -6.83 -3.16 2.00
C PHE A 27 -7.28 -1.71 1.85
N THR A 28 -6.65 -0.83 2.63
CA THR A 28 -6.89 0.61 2.64
C THR A 28 -5.56 1.33 2.44
N VAL A 29 -5.60 2.42 1.66
CA VAL A 29 -4.46 3.32 1.48
C VAL A 29 -4.88 4.70 1.97
N SER A 30 -4.08 5.28 2.85
CA SER A 30 -4.30 6.62 3.39
C SER A 30 -3.06 7.46 3.16
N VAL A 31 -3.27 8.72 2.78
CA VAL A 31 -2.20 9.72 2.74
C VAL A 31 -2.43 10.67 3.91
N THR A 32 -1.41 10.93 4.71
CA THR A 32 -1.50 11.86 5.83
C THR A 32 -0.18 12.60 5.96
N ASN A 33 -0.22 13.92 5.84
CA ASN A 33 0.96 14.78 5.98
C ASN A 33 2.13 14.33 5.07
N GLY A 34 1.81 14.00 3.82
CA GLY A 34 2.76 13.49 2.83
C GLY A 34 3.20 12.03 3.05
N ARG A 35 2.70 11.30 4.05
CA ARG A 35 3.04 9.89 4.27
C ARG A 35 1.96 8.99 3.68
N VAL A 36 2.36 8.01 2.88
CA VAL A 36 1.46 7.00 2.34
C VAL A 36 1.48 5.79 3.24
N LYS A 37 0.37 5.58 3.96
CA LYS A 37 0.15 4.43 4.83
C LYS A 37 -0.71 3.40 4.10
N VAL A 38 -0.31 2.14 4.20
CA VAL A 38 -1.07 1.00 3.66
C VAL A 38 -1.44 0.07 4.80
N THR A 39 -2.73 -0.26 4.87
CA THR A 39 -3.28 -1.21 5.84
C THR A 39 -3.98 -2.33 5.07
N GLY A 40 -3.77 -3.57 5.48
CA GLY A 40 -4.38 -4.75 4.86
C GLY A 40 -4.75 -5.78 5.90
N GLU A 41 -5.93 -6.38 5.77
CA GLU A 41 -6.46 -7.34 6.73
C GLU A 41 -6.63 -8.70 6.05
N ALA A 42 -5.81 -9.67 6.45
CA ALA A 42 -5.92 -11.05 6.02
C ALA A 42 -6.88 -11.78 6.96
N PRO A 43 -8.03 -12.26 6.46
CA PRO A 43 -8.97 -13.02 7.27
C PRO A 43 -8.35 -14.34 7.74
N ALA A 44 -8.76 -14.80 8.92
CA ALA A 44 -8.41 -16.12 9.41
C ALA A 44 -9.02 -17.20 8.51
N LEU A 45 -8.17 -18.08 7.96
CA LEU A 45 -8.64 -19.31 7.30
C LEU A 45 -8.81 -20.37 8.39
N SER A 46 -9.97 -21.08 8.35
CA SER A 46 -10.55 -22.12 9.24
C SER A 46 -9.76 -22.82 10.36
N HIS A 47 -8.43 -22.78 10.40
CA HIS A 47 -7.58 -23.40 11.41
C HIS A 47 -6.64 -22.43 12.15
N ASP A 48 -6.59 -21.15 11.76
CA ASP A 48 -5.78 -20.11 12.39
C ASP A 48 -6.69 -19.24 13.28
N SER A 49 -6.41 -19.16 14.58
CA SER A 49 -7.33 -18.53 15.57
C SER A 49 -7.43 -17.00 15.45
N ALA A 50 -6.65 -16.35 14.58
CA ALA A 50 -6.68 -14.90 14.41
C ALA A 50 -6.32 -14.48 12.97
N GLY A 51 -6.99 -13.44 12.46
CA GLY A 51 -6.60 -12.78 11.22
C GLY A 51 -5.24 -12.08 11.35
N ARG A 52 -4.58 -11.79 10.22
CA ARG A 52 -3.32 -11.02 10.21
C ARG A 52 -3.58 -9.61 9.70
N SER A 53 -3.28 -8.62 10.53
CA SER A 53 -3.33 -7.21 10.14
C SER A 53 -1.93 -6.73 9.75
N TYR A 54 -1.81 -6.21 8.54
CA TYR A 54 -0.62 -5.55 8.01
C TYR A 54 -0.86 -4.05 8.02
N SER A 55 0.05 -3.25 8.57
CA SER A 55 -0.04 -1.80 8.54
C SER A 55 1.34 -1.18 8.52
N GLY A 56 1.69 -0.43 7.47
CA GLY A 56 2.98 0.22 7.37
C GLY A 56 2.96 1.49 6.52
N ASP A 57 3.86 2.41 6.86
CA ASP A 57 4.20 3.56 6.03
C ASP A 57 5.12 3.09 4.89
N VAL A 58 4.72 3.29 3.64
CA VAL A 58 5.40 2.72 2.47
C VAL A 58 6.02 3.77 1.55
N ALA A 59 5.65 5.04 1.73
CA ALA A 59 6.27 6.16 1.02
C ALA A 59 6.15 7.46 1.82
N ILE A 60 7.11 8.36 1.61
CA ILE A 60 7.10 9.74 2.10
C ILE A 60 7.22 10.64 0.88
N LEU A 61 6.18 11.44 0.63
CA LEU A 61 6.16 12.51 -0.37
C LEU A 61 7.06 13.64 0.14
N SER A 62 7.88 14.18 -0.76
CA SER A 62 8.85 15.23 -0.41
C SER A 62 8.18 16.59 -0.11
N THR A 63 6.92 16.76 -0.48
CA THR A 63 6.12 17.94 -0.16
C THR A 63 4.97 17.58 0.79
N PRO A 64 4.66 18.43 1.79
CA PRO A 64 3.54 18.25 2.70
C PRO A 64 2.22 18.62 1.99
N VAL A 65 1.93 17.93 0.90
CA VAL A 65 0.66 18.00 0.18
C VAL A 65 -0.11 16.73 0.47
N ASP A 66 -1.37 16.88 0.85
CA ASP A 66 -2.33 15.77 0.84
C ASP A 66 -2.64 15.43 -0.61
N LEU A 67 -1.87 14.50 -1.17
CA LEU A 67 -2.18 13.89 -2.45
C LEU A 67 -3.49 13.11 -2.27
N PRO A 68 -4.55 13.40 -3.04
CA PRO A 68 -5.78 12.64 -2.95
C PRO A 68 -5.49 11.18 -3.28
N VAL A 69 -5.86 10.26 -2.38
CA VAL A 69 -5.67 8.81 -2.54
C VAL A 69 -6.20 8.31 -3.88
N ARG A 70 -7.26 8.95 -4.42
CA ARG A 70 -7.83 8.66 -5.75
C ARG A 70 -6.83 8.78 -6.91
N LYS A 71 -5.79 9.59 -6.77
CA LYS A 71 -4.71 9.71 -7.76
C LYS A 71 -3.68 8.57 -7.66
N ILE A 72 -3.62 7.88 -6.52
CA ILE A 72 -2.74 6.73 -6.33
C ILE A 72 -3.44 5.51 -6.95
N LYS A 73 -2.78 4.90 -7.93
CA LYS A 73 -3.29 3.67 -8.52
C LYS A 73 -2.86 2.49 -7.65
N THR A 74 -3.84 1.76 -7.14
CA THR A 74 -3.61 0.58 -6.29
C THR A 74 -3.99 -0.69 -7.05
N ILE A 75 -3.14 -1.72 -6.98
CA ILE A 75 -3.34 -3.00 -7.63
C ILE A 75 -2.94 -4.11 -6.65
N ALA A 76 -3.93 -4.81 -6.09
CA ALA A 76 -3.69 -5.99 -5.28
C ALA A 76 -3.89 -7.25 -6.14
N LYS A 77 -2.88 -8.12 -6.15
CA LYS A 77 -2.94 -9.41 -6.85
C LYS A 77 -2.01 -10.42 -6.20
N ASN A 78 -2.54 -11.61 -5.90
CA ASN A 78 -1.81 -12.75 -5.33
C ASN A 78 -1.06 -12.42 -4.01
N GLY A 79 -1.70 -11.66 -3.11
CA GLY A 79 -1.07 -11.25 -1.85
C GLY A 79 0.04 -10.20 -1.99
N VAL A 80 0.11 -9.53 -3.15
CA VAL A 80 1.04 -8.43 -3.40
C VAL A 80 0.25 -7.18 -3.75
N ILE A 81 0.41 -6.13 -2.95
CA ILE A 81 -0.17 -4.81 -3.19
C ILE A 81 0.85 -3.95 -3.91
N ARG A 82 0.45 -3.38 -5.04
CA ARG A 82 1.27 -2.46 -5.84
C ARG A 82 0.61 -1.09 -5.82
N LEU A 83 1.36 -0.07 -5.48
CA LEU A 83 0.94 1.32 -5.49
C LEU A 83 1.74 2.08 -6.53
N VAL A 84 1.06 2.89 -7.34
CA VAL A 84 1.66 3.85 -8.26
C VAL A 84 1.23 5.23 -7.83
N ILE A 85 2.17 5.97 -7.26
CA ILE A 85 2.01 7.35 -6.84
C ILE A 85 2.50 8.23 -7.99
N PRO A 86 1.66 9.11 -8.55
CA PRO A 86 2.08 10.01 -9.61
C PRO A 86 3.12 11.02 -9.09
N PRO A 87 3.95 11.58 -9.98
CA PRO A 87 4.76 12.75 -9.65
C PRO A 87 3.84 13.90 -9.19
N LEU A 88 4.33 14.71 -8.26
CA LEU A 88 3.68 15.94 -7.80
C LEU A 88 4.04 17.11 -8.72
#